data_AF-A0A419YCG8-F1
#
_entry.id   AF-A0A419YCG8-F1
#
_cell.length_a   1.000
_cell.length_b   1.000
_cell.length_c   1.000
_cell.angle_alpha   90.00
_cell.angle_beta   90.00
_cell.angle_gamma   90.00
#
_symmetry.space_group_name_H-M   'P 1'
#
loop_
_entity.id
_entity.type
_entity.pdbx_description
1 polymer ?
#
loop_
_entity_poly.entity_id
_entity_poly.type
_entity_poly.pdbx_seq_one_letter_code
_entity_poly.pdbx_strand_id
1 'polypeptide(L)'
;MVAPLVGPGRAGALPAGLSRACREPDTPLQRTLLLTGRMNDELSLPAPPRRIGRILLLSLVVLGAGGAAFVLRRPLMMSAPRCTAGRWHGCLDTFNGVVFVGLATVPPALLVAAALAHRRRAAGVAGAWRRSLAEVGMVHGTVPLVWLTMMPGGGAGTVPERVSLVPFRDLETMGALGIAGNLVIFAAPAFFAPIRFAALATVPRVLALGAGCSVLVETAQYVLRLDRVSSVDDVLVNATGALLAGLASRRWWRSG
;
A
#
# COMPACT_ATOMS: atom_id res chain seq x y z
N MET A 1 -54.98 -48.95 -17.77
CA MET A 1 -55.08 -49.24 -16.32
C MET A 1 -54.63 -47.96 -15.60
N VAL A 2 -55.55 -47.01 -15.39
CA VAL A 2 -56.42 -46.84 -14.20
C VAL A 2 -55.61 -46.56 -12.93
N ALA A 3 -55.60 -45.28 -12.54
CA ALA A 3 -55.28 -44.79 -11.19
C ALA A 3 -56.42 -45.15 -10.20
N PRO A 4 -56.19 -45.06 -8.87
CA PRO A 4 -56.71 -43.91 -8.08
C PRO A 4 -55.72 -43.43 -6.99
N LEU A 5 -55.59 -42.14 -6.64
CA LEU A 5 -56.48 -41.19 -5.91
C LEU A 5 -56.51 -41.34 -4.36
N VAL A 6 -56.07 -40.25 -3.70
CA VAL A 6 -56.73 -39.49 -2.61
C VAL A 6 -56.71 -40.01 -1.16
N GLY A 7 -56.35 -39.09 -0.25
CA GLY A 7 -56.83 -39.05 1.14
C GLY A 7 -56.23 -37.92 2.00
N PRO A 8 -56.99 -36.86 2.33
CA PRO A 8 -56.65 -35.84 3.33
C PRO A 8 -57.48 -35.99 4.63
N GLY A 9 -56.96 -35.53 5.78
CA GLY A 9 -57.71 -35.32 7.03
C GLY A 9 -57.07 -34.16 7.81
N ARG A 10 -57.74 -33.01 8.02
CA ARG A 10 -58.65 -32.65 9.15
C ARG A 10 -57.99 -32.86 10.52
N ALA A 11 -58.11 -32.03 11.55
CA ALA A 11 -58.70 -30.72 11.86
C ALA A 11 -58.39 -30.52 13.37
N GLY A 12 -58.25 -29.30 13.89
CA GLY A 12 -58.14 -29.11 15.34
C GLY A 12 -57.91 -27.66 15.75
N ALA A 13 -58.96 -27.04 16.27
CA ALA A 13 -59.01 -25.65 16.71
C ALA A 13 -58.59 -25.45 18.19
N LEU A 14 -58.15 -24.21 18.47
CA LEU A 14 -58.16 -23.38 19.72
C LEU A 14 -59.15 -23.79 20.84
N PRO A 15 -58.97 -23.40 22.13
CA PRO A 15 -58.95 -21.98 22.58
C PRO A 15 -58.18 -21.60 23.89
N ALA A 16 -57.75 -20.33 24.00
CA ALA A 16 -58.16 -19.24 24.92
C ALA A 16 -58.13 -19.42 26.46
N GLY A 17 -57.64 -18.37 27.16
CA GLY A 17 -58.00 -18.05 28.56
C GLY A 17 -56.89 -17.32 29.35
N LEU A 18 -57.01 -16.00 29.60
CA LEU A 18 -57.34 -15.35 30.91
C LEU A 18 -56.09 -15.06 31.79
N SER A 19 -55.93 -13.98 32.57
CA SER A 19 -56.61 -12.69 32.80
C SER A 19 -55.85 -11.97 33.95
N ARG A 20 -55.89 -10.61 33.99
CA ARG A 20 -55.86 -9.72 35.20
C ARG A 20 -54.59 -9.69 36.09
N ALA A 21 -54.24 -8.64 36.84
CA ALA A 21 -54.63 -7.22 37.00
C ALA A 21 -53.81 -6.62 38.18
N CYS A 22 -53.79 -5.27 38.27
CA CYS A 22 -53.56 -4.43 39.48
C CYS A 22 -52.12 -4.31 40.04
N ARG A 23 -51.63 -3.18 40.61
CA ARG A 23 -52.12 -1.81 40.88
C ARG A 23 -50.92 -0.97 41.42
N GLU A 24 -50.92 0.32 41.06
CA GLU A 24 -50.12 1.53 41.45
C GLU A 24 -49.96 1.83 42.99
N PRO A 25 -49.42 3.01 43.44
CA PRO A 25 -48.08 3.62 43.38
C PRO A 25 -47.59 4.06 44.80
N ASP A 26 -46.45 4.77 44.94
CA ASP A 26 -46.28 6.00 45.76
C ASP A 26 -44.81 6.33 46.09
N THR A 27 -44.49 7.63 45.95
CA THR A 27 -43.23 8.30 46.36
C THR A 27 -43.50 9.01 47.70
N PRO A 28 -42.48 9.31 48.53
CA PRO A 28 -42.02 10.70 48.57
C PRO A 28 -40.52 10.93 48.90
N LEU A 29 -39.91 11.86 48.15
CA LEU A 29 -39.22 13.07 48.62
C LEU A 29 -38.47 13.05 49.98
N GLN A 30 -37.13 13.21 49.94
CA GLN A 30 -36.37 14.33 50.57
C GLN A 30 -34.88 13.98 50.68
N ARG A 31 -34.01 14.67 49.93
CA ARG A 31 -33.28 15.87 50.37
C ARG A 31 -32.12 15.52 51.32
N THR A 32 -30.93 15.22 50.77
CA THR A 32 -29.59 15.56 51.31
C THR A 32 -28.57 15.27 50.20
N LEU A 33 -27.55 16.12 50.03
CA LEU A 33 -26.46 16.08 49.00
C LEU A 33 -26.70 16.84 47.68
N LEU A 34 -27.27 18.04 47.81
CA LEU A 34 -26.81 19.20 47.03
C LEU A 34 -25.59 19.81 47.77
N LEU A 35 -24.41 19.15 47.78
CA LEU A 35 -23.15 19.75 48.28
C LEU A 35 -21.89 18.92 47.98
N THR A 36 -21.78 18.42 46.76
CA THR A 36 -20.51 18.08 46.09
C THR A 36 -20.80 18.28 44.61
N GLY A 37 -20.71 19.49 44.07
CA GLY A 37 -19.43 20.16 43.95
C GLY A 37 -18.60 19.50 42.86
N ARG A 38 -19.12 19.52 41.61
CA ARG A 38 -18.40 19.96 40.42
C ARG A 38 -16.94 19.49 40.33
N MET A 39 -16.67 18.42 39.58
CA MET A 39 -15.46 18.22 38.74
C MET A 39 -15.44 16.80 38.14
N ASN A 40 -16.46 16.47 37.34
CA ASN A 40 -16.36 15.42 36.33
C ASN A 40 -16.86 16.02 35.01
N ASP A 41 -16.22 17.09 34.57
CA ASP A 41 -16.21 17.40 33.14
C ASP A 41 -15.32 16.33 32.51
N GLU A 42 -15.97 15.29 31.99
CA GLU A 42 -15.33 14.42 31.02
C GLU A 42 -14.78 15.31 29.91
N LEU A 43 -13.45 15.37 29.80
CA LEU A 43 -12.74 15.83 28.61
C LEU A 43 -13.00 14.85 27.46
N SER A 44 -14.26 14.76 27.04
CA SER A 44 -14.65 14.31 25.71
C SER A 44 -14.12 15.37 24.75
N LEU A 45 -12.85 15.24 24.36
CA LEU A 45 -12.26 16.00 23.27
C LEU A 45 -13.21 15.85 22.06
N PRO A 46 -13.84 16.94 21.58
CA PRO A 46 -14.74 16.85 20.44
C PRO A 46 -13.93 16.29 19.26
N ALA A 47 -14.40 15.18 18.69
CA ALA A 47 -13.80 14.61 17.49
C ALA A 47 -13.67 15.73 16.44
N PRO A 48 -12.46 15.99 15.90
CA PRO A 48 -12.26 17.12 15.03
C PRO A 48 -13.25 17.01 13.86
N PRO A 49 -13.96 18.09 13.51
CA PRO A 49 -14.94 18.04 12.44
C PRO A 49 -14.28 17.48 11.19
N ARG A 50 -14.94 16.53 10.50
CA ARG A 50 -14.42 15.84 9.30
C ARG A 50 -13.81 16.78 8.25
N ARG A 51 -14.24 18.04 8.26
CA ARG A 51 -13.71 19.15 7.45
C ARG A 51 -12.27 19.54 7.80
N ILE A 52 -11.89 19.61 9.09
CA ILE A 52 -10.51 19.87 9.55
C ILE A 52 -9.58 18.72 9.17
N GLY A 53 -10.01 17.47 9.40
CA GLY A 53 -9.23 16.29 8.98
C GLY A 53 -9.00 16.26 7.47
N ARG A 54 -10.00 16.66 6.67
CA ARG A 54 -9.86 16.77 5.21
C ARG A 54 -8.92 17.90 4.79
N ILE A 55 -8.97 19.05 5.45
CA ILE A 55 -8.06 20.18 5.19
C ILE A 55 -6.61 19.77 5.53
N LEU A 56 -6.37 19.17 6.69
CA LEU A 56 -5.04 18.71 7.08
C LEU A 56 -4.49 17.66 6.10
N LEU A 57 -5.31 16.71 5.68
CA LEU A 57 -4.91 15.71 4.67
C LEU A 57 -4.55 16.37 3.33
N LEU A 58 -5.39 17.32 2.87
CA LEU A 58 -5.13 18.05 1.62
C LEU A 58 -3.86 18.89 1.72
N SER A 59 -3.66 19.59 2.83
CA SER A 59 -2.43 20.35 3.09
C SER A 59 -1.21 19.45 3.10
N LEU A 60 -1.29 18.27 3.72
CA LEU A 60 -0.19 17.30 3.73
C LEU A 60 0.11 16.77 2.32
N VAL A 61 -0.92 16.46 1.53
CA VAL A 61 -0.77 16.02 0.14
C VAL A 61 -0.15 17.12 -0.73
N VAL A 62 -0.60 18.36 -0.60
CA VAL A 62 -0.07 19.51 -1.34
C VAL A 62 1.37 19.78 -0.97
N LEU A 63 1.70 19.80 0.32
CA LEU A 63 3.07 20.00 0.80
C LEU A 63 3.99 18.84 0.37
N GLY A 64 3.51 17.60 0.46
CA GLY A 64 4.25 16.43 0.00
C GLY A 64 4.50 16.46 -1.51
N ALA A 65 3.48 16.77 -2.31
CA ALA A 65 3.60 16.91 -3.75
C ALA A 65 4.52 18.08 -4.15
N GLY A 66 4.42 19.22 -3.45
CA GLY A 66 5.29 20.37 -3.67
C GLY A 66 6.75 20.09 -3.31
N GLY A 67 7.00 19.41 -2.18
CA GLY A 67 8.33 18.96 -1.78
C GLY A 67 8.93 17.97 -2.76
N ALA A 68 8.14 16.96 -3.18
CA ALA A 68 8.56 16.01 -4.22
C ALA A 68 8.89 16.73 -5.53
N ALA A 69 8.02 17.65 -6.00
CA ALA A 69 8.27 18.43 -7.20
C ALA A 69 9.54 19.29 -7.09
N PHE A 70 9.80 19.90 -5.92
CA PHE A 70 11.00 20.68 -5.68
C PHE A 70 12.28 19.83 -5.77
N VAL A 71 12.29 18.67 -5.11
CA VAL A 71 13.42 17.72 -5.14
C VAL A 71 13.64 17.16 -6.55
N LEU A 72 12.54 16.81 -7.24
CA LEU A 72 12.59 16.20 -8.57
C LEU A 72 12.85 17.20 -9.69
N ARG A 73 12.59 18.50 -9.48
CA ARG A 73 12.80 19.55 -10.49
C ARG A 73 14.22 19.55 -11.03
N ARG A 74 15.23 19.47 -10.17
CA ARG A 74 16.63 19.55 -10.58
C ARG A 74 17.07 18.32 -11.40
N PRO A 75 16.79 17.07 -10.97
CA PRO A 75 16.95 15.87 -11.80
C PRO A 75 16.27 15.98 -13.17
N LEU A 76 14.99 16.39 -13.19
CA LEU A 76 14.20 16.49 -14.41
C LEU A 76 14.83 17.47 -15.41
N MET A 77 15.31 18.62 -14.93
CA MET A 77 15.93 19.64 -15.80
C MET A 77 17.31 19.22 -16.35
N MET A 78 18.04 18.34 -15.64
CA MET A 78 19.33 17.84 -16.13
C MET A 78 19.19 16.76 -17.20
N SER A 79 18.15 15.94 -17.12
CA SER A 79 17.96 14.79 -18.03
C SER A 79 17.06 15.08 -19.21
N ALA A 80 16.04 15.95 -19.06
CA ALA A 80 15.09 16.24 -20.12
C ALA A 80 15.74 16.62 -21.47
N PRO A 81 16.74 17.52 -21.54
CA PRO A 81 17.34 17.90 -22.82
C PRO A 81 18.11 16.77 -23.52
N ARG A 82 18.60 15.77 -22.76
CA ARG A 82 19.29 14.60 -23.34
C ARG A 82 18.27 13.60 -23.86
N CYS A 83 17.25 13.30 -23.05
CA CYS A 83 16.20 12.36 -23.41
C CYS A 83 15.38 12.83 -24.62
N THR A 84 15.00 14.12 -24.69
CA THR A 84 14.21 14.65 -25.82
C THR A 84 15.03 14.84 -27.10
N ALA A 85 16.36 14.99 -26.98
CA ALA A 85 17.27 15.07 -28.13
C ALA A 85 17.67 13.69 -28.69
N GLY A 86 17.06 12.60 -28.24
CA GLY A 86 17.37 11.24 -28.70
C GLY A 86 18.70 10.68 -28.20
N ARG A 87 19.36 11.35 -27.24
CA ARG A 87 20.59 10.85 -26.61
C ARG A 87 20.23 9.88 -25.50
N TRP A 88 19.87 8.66 -25.90
CA TRP A 88 19.45 7.59 -24.99
C TRP A 88 20.57 7.15 -24.04
N HIS A 89 21.81 7.07 -24.55
CA HIS A 89 23.02 6.99 -23.74
C HIS A 89 23.25 8.37 -23.08
N GLY A 90 23.39 8.42 -21.76
CA GLY A 90 23.32 9.64 -20.95
C GLY A 90 21.92 9.97 -20.40
N CYS A 91 20.85 9.37 -20.93
CA CYS A 91 19.50 9.46 -20.38
C CYS A 91 19.19 8.22 -19.53
N LEU A 92 19.33 7.02 -20.11
CA LEU A 92 18.88 5.77 -19.50
C LEU A 92 19.89 5.13 -18.54
N ASP A 93 21.12 5.63 -18.51
CA ASP A 93 22.25 5.19 -17.69
C ASP A 93 22.54 6.14 -16.51
N THR A 94 21.66 7.12 -16.26
CA THR A 94 21.81 8.06 -15.14
C THR A 94 20.63 7.98 -14.19
N PHE A 95 20.90 8.20 -12.90
CA PHE A 95 19.86 8.31 -11.87
C PHE A 95 18.76 9.30 -12.28
N ASN A 96 19.15 10.50 -12.69
CA ASN A 96 18.22 11.55 -13.04
C ASN A 96 17.36 11.20 -14.25
N GLY A 97 17.92 10.50 -15.25
CA GLY A 97 17.18 10.16 -16.45
C GLY A 97 16.25 8.97 -16.26
N VAL A 98 16.61 7.96 -15.46
CA VAL A 98 15.67 6.90 -15.07
C VAL A 98 14.52 7.46 -14.24
N VAL A 99 14.79 8.37 -13.29
CA VAL A 99 13.74 9.08 -12.53
C VAL A 99 12.84 9.89 -13.48
N PHE A 100 13.42 10.61 -14.43
CA PHE A 100 12.67 11.34 -15.45
C PHE A 100 11.76 10.42 -16.26
N VAL A 101 12.28 9.31 -16.79
CA VAL A 101 11.51 8.34 -17.59
C VAL A 101 10.41 7.70 -16.75
N GLY A 102 10.69 7.32 -15.50
CA GLY A 102 9.68 6.80 -14.57
C GLY A 102 8.52 7.78 -14.39
N LEU A 103 8.80 9.07 -14.19
CA LEU A 103 7.76 10.07 -14.05
C LEU A 103 7.02 10.36 -15.36
N ALA A 104 7.76 10.49 -16.47
CA ALA A 104 7.21 10.75 -17.80
C ALA A 104 6.31 9.62 -18.31
N THR A 105 6.51 8.39 -17.82
CA THR A 105 5.71 7.22 -18.19
C THR A 105 4.48 7.00 -17.29
N VAL A 106 4.25 7.83 -16.26
CA VAL A 106 3.02 7.75 -15.45
C VAL A 106 1.74 7.95 -16.28
N PRO A 107 1.60 9.01 -17.11
CA PRO A 107 0.40 9.17 -17.94
C PRO A 107 0.11 7.97 -18.86
N PRO A 108 1.06 7.44 -19.67
CA PRO A 108 0.78 6.28 -20.49
C PRO A 108 0.48 5.02 -19.66
N ALA A 109 1.10 4.83 -18.49
CA ALA A 109 0.74 3.72 -17.61
C ALA A 109 -0.71 3.81 -17.12
N LEU A 110 -1.20 5.00 -16.76
CA LEU A 110 -2.61 5.20 -16.40
C LEU A 110 -3.55 4.91 -17.57
N LEU A 111 -3.18 5.31 -18.79
CA LEU A 111 -3.94 4.98 -20.00
C LEU A 111 -3.99 3.47 -20.25
N VAL A 112 -2.86 2.76 -20.07
CA VAL A 112 -2.81 1.29 -20.16
C VAL A 112 -3.71 0.66 -19.10
N ALA A 113 -3.65 1.11 -17.86
CA ALA A 113 -4.51 0.61 -16.78
C ALA A 113 -5.99 0.82 -17.10
N ALA A 114 -6.36 2.00 -17.63
CA ALA A 114 -7.72 2.32 -18.06
C ALA A 114 -8.15 1.44 -19.23
N ALA A 115 -7.35 1.32 -20.29
CA ALA A 115 -7.65 0.49 -21.44
C ALA A 115 -7.85 -0.98 -21.04
N LEU A 116 -6.98 -1.53 -20.18
CA LEU A 116 -7.14 -2.88 -19.62
C LEU A 116 -8.41 -3.01 -18.79
N ALA A 117 -8.73 -2.02 -17.96
CA ALA A 117 -9.95 -2.02 -17.16
C ALA A 117 -11.22 -1.98 -18.03
N HIS A 118 -11.25 -1.14 -19.07
CA HIS A 118 -12.37 -1.06 -20.01
C HIS A 118 -12.55 -2.36 -20.78
N ARG A 119 -11.47 -2.94 -21.31
CA ARG A 119 -11.50 -4.24 -22.00
C ARG A 119 -12.01 -5.36 -21.10
N ARG A 120 -11.53 -5.44 -19.85
CA ARG A 120 -11.95 -6.44 -18.87
C ARG A 120 -13.40 -6.28 -18.44
N ARG A 121 -13.85 -5.03 -18.29
CA ARG A 121 -15.25 -4.72 -17.97
C ARG A 121 -16.18 -5.13 -19.11
N ALA A 122 -15.79 -4.86 -20.36
CA ALA A 122 -16.53 -5.31 -21.54
C ALA A 122 -16.62 -6.86 -21.61
N ALA A 123 -15.59 -7.56 -21.13
CA ALA A 123 -15.58 -9.02 -21.02
C ALA A 123 -16.24 -9.57 -19.73
N GLY A 124 -16.95 -8.74 -18.93
CA GLY A 124 -17.65 -9.20 -17.74
C GLY A 124 -16.76 -9.57 -16.55
N VAL A 125 -15.48 -9.20 -16.55
CA VAL A 125 -14.54 -9.56 -15.47
C VAL A 125 -14.81 -8.72 -14.21
N ALA A 126 -15.15 -9.39 -13.12
CA ALA A 126 -15.32 -8.76 -11.81
C ALA A 126 -14.03 -8.07 -11.34
N GLY A 127 -14.17 -6.88 -10.75
CA GLY A 127 -13.02 -6.12 -10.23
C GLY A 127 -12.03 -5.64 -11.30
N ALA A 128 -12.47 -5.48 -12.55
CA ALA A 128 -11.64 -5.11 -13.70
C ALA A 128 -10.64 -3.97 -13.41
N TRP A 129 -11.11 -2.85 -12.84
CA TRP A 129 -10.27 -1.71 -12.46
C TRP A 129 -9.24 -2.06 -11.40
N ARG A 130 -9.65 -2.73 -10.32
CA ARG A 130 -8.76 -3.14 -9.22
C ARG A 130 -7.64 -4.03 -9.74
N ARG A 131 -7.96 -5.00 -10.61
CA ARG A 131 -6.97 -5.90 -11.22
C ARG A 131 -6.00 -5.15 -12.14
N SER A 132 -6.51 -4.30 -13.02
CA SER A 132 -5.66 -3.55 -13.96
C SER A 132 -4.74 -2.56 -13.25
N LEU A 133 -5.24 -1.84 -12.25
CA LEU A 133 -4.42 -0.93 -11.43
C LEU A 133 -3.36 -1.70 -10.65
N ALA A 134 -3.69 -2.86 -10.10
CA ALA A 134 -2.71 -3.67 -9.36
C ALA A 134 -1.57 -4.18 -10.27
N GLU A 135 -1.89 -4.66 -11.46
CA GLU A 135 -0.87 -5.15 -12.41
C GLU A 135 0.02 -4.02 -12.92
N VAL A 136 -0.59 -2.93 -13.42
CA VAL A 136 0.17 -1.81 -13.98
C VAL A 136 0.93 -1.06 -12.90
N GLY A 137 0.31 -0.85 -11.74
CA GLY A 137 0.95 -0.19 -10.59
C GLY A 137 2.14 -0.99 -10.05
N MET A 138 2.05 -2.32 -10.04
CA MET A 138 3.17 -3.20 -9.68
C MET A 138 4.32 -3.04 -10.67
N VAL A 139 4.06 -3.14 -11.97
CA VAL A 139 5.12 -3.04 -12.99
C VAL A 139 5.75 -1.65 -12.97
N HIS A 140 4.93 -0.61 -13.07
CA HIS A 140 5.42 0.77 -13.16
C HIS A 140 6.10 1.20 -11.85
N GLY A 141 5.56 0.84 -10.70
CA GLY A 141 6.18 1.18 -9.43
C GLY A 141 7.48 0.42 -9.13
N THR A 142 7.74 -0.72 -9.78
CA THR A 142 8.93 -1.55 -9.51
C THR A 142 10.06 -1.32 -10.52
N VAL A 143 9.73 -1.33 -11.82
CA VAL A 143 10.74 -1.39 -12.89
C VAL A 143 11.74 -0.23 -12.83
N PRO A 144 11.33 1.04 -12.68
CA PRO A 144 12.29 2.15 -12.56
C PRO A 144 13.18 2.04 -11.32
N LEU A 145 12.66 1.55 -10.19
CA LEU A 145 13.42 1.46 -8.94
C LEU A 145 14.44 0.31 -8.98
N VAL A 146 14.04 -0.85 -9.49
CA VAL A 146 14.98 -1.97 -9.71
C VAL A 146 16.01 -1.60 -10.77
N TRP A 147 15.63 -0.84 -11.80
CA TRP A 147 16.62 -0.30 -12.73
C TRP A 147 17.63 0.58 -12.00
N LEU A 148 17.19 1.52 -11.17
CA LEU A 148 18.09 2.38 -10.40
C LEU A 148 19.11 1.59 -9.57
N THR A 149 18.69 0.49 -8.94
CA THR A 149 19.56 -0.33 -8.09
C THR A 149 20.49 -1.23 -8.89
N MET A 150 20.08 -1.65 -10.08
CA MET A 150 20.86 -2.50 -10.99
C MET A 150 21.79 -1.72 -11.91
N MET A 151 21.78 -0.38 -11.86
CA MET A 151 22.75 0.42 -12.61
C MET A 151 24.17 0.25 -12.02
N PRO A 152 25.17 -0.03 -12.88
CA PRO A 152 26.56 -0.19 -12.45
C PRO A 152 27.14 1.11 -11.88
N GLY A 153 27.94 0.99 -10.83
CA GLY A 153 28.81 2.05 -10.34
C GLY A 153 30.01 2.27 -11.25
N GLY A 154 30.76 3.35 -11.01
CA GLY A 154 31.90 3.75 -11.85
C GLY A 154 33.06 2.74 -11.85
N GLY A 155 33.16 1.89 -10.82
CA GLY A 155 34.13 0.80 -10.72
C GLY A 155 33.57 -0.58 -11.12
N ALA A 156 32.38 -0.67 -11.72
CA ALA A 156 31.76 -1.98 -11.99
C ALA A 156 32.68 -2.88 -12.83
N GLY A 157 32.84 -4.14 -12.41
CA GLY A 157 33.75 -5.11 -13.01
C GLY A 157 35.26 -4.90 -12.77
N THR A 158 35.68 -3.73 -12.28
CA THR A 158 37.09 -3.41 -12.00
C THR A 158 37.43 -3.53 -10.52
N VAL A 159 36.54 -3.09 -9.64
CA VAL A 159 36.73 -3.23 -8.18
C VAL A 159 36.28 -4.61 -7.69
N PRO A 160 36.86 -5.12 -6.59
CA PRO A 160 36.37 -6.32 -5.94
C PRO A 160 34.92 -6.14 -5.44
N GLU A 161 34.15 -7.21 -5.50
CA GLU A 161 32.85 -7.31 -4.84
C GLU A 161 32.96 -7.04 -3.33
N ARG A 162 31.93 -6.38 -2.79
CA ARG A 162 31.86 -5.98 -1.37
C ARG A 162 30.60 -6.57 -0.76
N VAL A 163 30.72 -7.13 0.44
CA VAL A 163 29.59 -7.72 1.18
C VAL A 163 29.61 -7.25 2.62
N SER A 164 28.44 -6.89 3.14
CA SER A 164 28.22 -6.53 4.55
C SER A 164 27.16 -7.44 5.15
N LEU A 165 27.60 -8.44 5.91
CA LEU A 165 26.71 -9.40 6.57
C LEU A 165 26.40 -9.08 8.04
N VAL A 166 27.02 -8.02 8.57
CA VAL A 166 26.82 -7.59 9.95
C VAL A 166 25.61 -6.66 9.99
N PRO A 167 24.51 -7.05 10.66
CA PRO A 167 23.32 -6.20 10.73
C PRO A 167 23.64 -4.85 11.39
N PHE A 168 22.98 -3.82 10.89
CA PHE A 168 23.02 -2.40 11.27
C PHE A 168 24.31 -1.65 10.94
N ARG A 169 25.35 -2.32 10.44
CA ARG A 169 26.64 -1.71 10.11
C ARG A 169 26.54 -0.68 8.99
N ASP A 170 25.86 -1.03 7.90
CA ASP A 170 25.75 -0.13 6.76
C ASP A 170 24.72 0.96 7.06
N LEU A 171 23.71 0.62 7.86
CA LEU A 171 22.68 1.56 8.31
C LEU A 171 23.24 2.75 9.09
N GLU A 172 24.30 2.57 9.88
CA GLU A 172 25.00 3.65 10.62
C GLU A 172 25.53 4.75 9.69
N THR A 173 25.96 4.37 8.49
CA THR A 173 26.52 5.29 7.49
C THR A 173 25.52 5.64 6.40
N MET A 174 24.35 4.99 6.40
CA MET A 174 23.31 5.19 5.40
C MET A 174 22.61 6.52 5.61
N GLY A 175 22.87 7.48 4.71
CA GLY A 175 22.16 8.76 4.72
C GLY A 175 20.66 8.59 4.54
N ALA A 176 19.88 9.58 4.99
CA ALA A 176 18.42 9.56 4.94
C ALA A 176 17.84 9.26 3.54
N LEU A 177 18.49 9.73 2.48
CA LEU A 177 18.09 9.43 1.09
C LEU A 177 18.32 7.96 0.71
N GLY A 178 19.38 7.32 1.23
CA GLY A 178 19.64 5.90 1.04
C GLY A 178 18.56 5.05 1.71
N ILE A 179 18.24 5.38 2.98
CA ILE A 179 17.15 4.72 3.72
C ILE A 179 15.82 4.89 2.99
N ALA A 180 15.47 6.12 2.61
CA ALA A 180 14.23 6.41 1.90
C ALA A 180 14.16 5.71 0.53
N GLY A 181 15.28 5.65 -0.20
CA GLY A 181 15.40 4.95 -1.47
C GLY A 181 15.14 3.45 -1.32
N ASN A 182 15.81 2.81 -0.37
CA ASN A 182 15.63 1.38 -0.09
C ASN A 182 14.18 1.06 0.32
N LEU A 183 13.59 1.85 1.23
CA LEU A 183 12.19 1.65 1.66
C LEU A 183 11.18 1.62 0.50
N VAL A 184 11.46 2.26 -0.64
CA VAL A 184 10.51 2.31 -1.75
C VAL A 184 10.73 1.24 -2.81
N ILE A 185 11.91 0.58 -2.88
CA ILE A 185 12.27 -0.35 -3.98
C ILE A 185 11.18 -1.41 -4.21
N PHE A 186 10.74 -2.08 -3.14
CA PHE A 186 9.71 -3.12 -3.21
C PHE A 186 8.37 -2.70 -2.61
N ALA A 187 8.15 -1.40 -2.40
CA ALA A 187 6.87 -0.90 -1.90
C ALA A 187 5.72 -1.19 -2.88
N ALA A 188 5.92 -0.92 -4.18
CA ALA A 188 4.90 -1.18 -5.21
C ALA A 188 4.46 -2.65 -5.32
N PRO A 189 5.37 -3.64 -5.47
CA PRO A 189 4.96 -5.04 -5.54
C PRO A 189 4.32 -5.50 -4.24
N ALA A 190 4.81 -5.07 -3.08
CA ALA A 190 4.19 -5.41 -1.80
C ALA A 190 2.81 -4.76 -1.59
N PHE A 191 2.57 -3.58 -2.14
CA PHE A 191 1.27 -2.91 -2.10
C PHE A 191 0.26 -3.61 -3.01
N PHE A 192 0.63 -3.89 -4.26
CA PHE A 192 -0.31 -4.33 -5.30
C PHE A 192 -0.43 -5.85 -5.42
N ALA A 193 0.61 -6.62 -5.11
CA ALA A 193 0.57 -8.09 -5.23
C ALA A 193 -0.51 -8.76 -4.38
N PRO A 194 -0.73 -8.43 -3.10
CA PRO A 194 -1.83 -9.04 -2.34
C PRO A 194 -3.22 -8.64 -2.85
N ILE A 195 -3.36 -7.51 -3.55
CA ILE A 195 -4.61 -7.11 -4.22
C ILE A 195 -4.85 -7.97 -5.47
N ARG A 196 -3.77 -8.38 -6.16
CA ARG A 196 -3.83 -9.15 -7.41
C ARG A 196 -3.87 -10.65 -7.19
N PHE A 197 -3.17 -11.15 -6.18
CA PHE A 197 -2.95 -12.56 -5.91
C PHE A 197 -3.34 -12.86 -4.47
N ALA A 198 -4.47 -13.53 -4.27
CA ALA A 198 -4.96 -13.94 -2.94
C ALA A 198 -3.93 -14.81 -2.19
N ALA A 199 -3.11 -15.56 -2.92
CA ALA A 199 -1.99 -16.31 -2.35
C ALA A 199 -0.99 -15.41 -1.59
N LEU A 200 -0.88 -14.12 -1.89
CA LEU A 200 0.03 -13.21 -1.21
C LEU A 200 -0.67 -12.34 -0.15
N ALA A 201 -1.98 -12.49 0.05
CA ALA A 201 -2.81 -11.66 0.93
C ALA A 201 -2.64 -11.97 2.43
N THR A 202 -1.40 -12.20 2.88
CA THR A 202 -1.05 -12.29 4.31
C THR A 202 0.21 -11.49 4.60
N VAL A 203 0.28 -10.88 5.79
CA VAL A 203 1.43 -10.10 6.24
C VAL A 203 2.77 -10.85 6.08
N PRO A 204 2.92 -12.10 6.55
CA PRO A 204 4.19 -12.81 6.39
C PRO A 204 4.54 -13.12 4.93
N ARG A 205 3.56 -13.33 4.04
CA ARG A 205 3.84 -13.56 2.61
C ARG A 205 4.25 -12.29 1.88
N VAL A 206 3.69 -11.14 2.25
CA VAL A 206 4.14 -9.83 1.78
C VAL A 206 5.57 -9.55 2.24
N LEU A 207 5.87 -9.82 3.51
CA LEU A 207 7.23 -9.67 4.06
C LEU A 207 8.21 -10.59 3.32
N ALA A 208 7.84 -11.87 3.13
CA ALA A 208 8.66 -12.83 2.40
C ALA A 208 8.88 -12.43 0.93
N LEU A 209 7.87 -11.84 0.26
CA LEU A 209 8.01 -11.30 -1.09
C LEU A 209 9.07 -10.18 -1.11
N GLY A 210 8.97 -9.20 -0.20
CA GLY A 210 9.92 -8.10 -0.12
C GLY A 210 11.35 -8.56 0.18
N ALA A 211 11.51 -9.42 1.19
CA ALA A 211 12.80 -9.98 1.56
C ALA A 211 13.41 -10.83 0.44
N GLY A 212 12.61 -11.72 -0.18
CA GLY A 212 13.06 -12.57 -1.28
C GLY A 212 13.48 -11.77 -2.50
N CYS A 213 12.68 -10.78 -2.92
CA CYS A 213 13.05 -9.89 -4.01
C CYS A 213 14.33 -9.08 -3.70
N SER A 214 14.49 -8.64 -2.45
CA SER A 214 15.71 -7.94 -2.05
C SER A 214 16.93 -8.82 -2.12
N VAL A 215 16.88 -10.03 -1.56
CA VAL A 215 17.99 -11.00 -1.63
C VAL A 215 18.36 -11.29 -3.09
N LEU A 216 17.39 -11.38 -4.00
CA LEU A 216 17.67 -11.55 -5.44
C LEU A 216 18.43 -10.36 -6.03
N VAL A 217 18.03 -9.12 -5.71
CA VAL A 217 18.73 -7.91 -6.19
C VAL A 217 20.14 -7.83 -5.61
N GLU A 218 20.30 -8.05 -4.31
CA GLU A 218 21.59 -8.10 -3.63
C GLU A 218 22.54 -9.14 -4.24
N THR A 219 22.01 -10.35 -4.47
CA THR A 219 22.75 -11.44 -5.12
C THR A 219 23.14 -11.05 -6.55
N ALA A 220 22.23 -10.43 -7.29
CA ALA A 220 22.52 -10.00 -8.66
C ALA A 220 23.57 -8.88 -8.68
N GLN A 221 23.52 -7.92 -7.76
CA GLN A 221 24.53 -6.86 -7.63
C GLN A 221 25.91 -7.43 -7.30
N TYR A 222 25.97 -8.42 -6.42
CA TYR A 222 27.19 -9.14 -6.07
C TYR A 222 27.76 -9.90 -7.28
N VAL A 223 26.95 -10.77 -7.90
CA VAL A 223 27.37 -11.63 -9.03
C VAL A 223 27.75 -10.80 -10.26
N LEU A 224 27.02 -9.73 -10.54
CA LEU A 224 27.30 -8.85 -11.68
C LEU A 224 28.38 -7.80 -11.38
N ARG A 225 28.94 -7.79 -10.16
CA ARG A 225 30.02 -6.89 -9.73
C ARG A 225 29.71 -5.43 -10.04
N LEU A 226 28.51 -4.98 -9.67
CA LEU A 226 27.96 -3.66 -10.02
C LEU A 226 28.58 -2.49 -9.25
N ASP A 227 29.72 -2.69 -8.57
CA ASP A 227 30.34 -1.69 -7.68
C ASP A 227 29.34 -1.17 -6.61
N ARG A 228 28.56 -2.10 -6.08
CA ARG A 228 27.66 -1.91 -4.93
C ARG A 228 28.12 -2.80 -3.79
N VAL A 229 27.83 -2.39 -2.56
CA VAL A 229 27.98 -3.27 -1.39
C VAL A 229 26.73 -4.12 -1.32
N SER A 230 26.88 -5.45 -1.30
CA SER A 230 25.74 -6.32 -1.03
C SER A 230 25.53 -6.45 0.47
N SER A 231 24.36 -6.07 0.98
CA SER A 231 24.16 -5.81 2.40
C SER A 231 22.92 -6.48 2.99
N VAL A 232 23.08 -7.03 4.19
CA VAL A 232 21.93 -7.47 5.02
C VAL A 232 21.05 -6.28 5.39
N ASP A 233 21.61 -5.09 5.56
CA ASP A 233 20.85 -3.90 5.94
C ASP A 233 19.95 -3.41 4.80
N ASP A 234 20.42 -3.48 3.56
CA ASP A 234 19.59 -3.18 2.40
C ASP A 234 18.40 -4.16 2.33
N VAL A 235 18.61 -5.46 2.59
CA VAL A 235 17.52 -6.46 2.71
C VAL A 235 16.52 -6.09 3.79
N LEU A 236 16.99 -5.71 4.98
CA LEU A 236 16.13 -5.35 6.11
C LEU A 236 15.30 -4.10 5.82
N VAL A 237 15.92 -3.06 5.25
CA VAL A 237 15.23 -1.81 4.91
C VAL A 237 14.22 -2.05 3.79
N ASN A 238 14.60 -2.79 2.74
CA ASN A 238 13.73 -3.15 1.63
C ASN A 238 12.52 -3.98 2.08
N ALA A 239 12.73 -4.99 2.92
CA ALA A 239 11.67 -5.82 3.49
C ALA A 239 10.74 -5.01 4.41
N THR A 240 11.30 -4.06 5.17
CA THR A 240 10.53 -3.13 6.01
C THR A 240 9.63 -2.24 5.15
N GLY A 241 10.18 -1.66 4.09
CA GLY A 241 9.43 -0.87 3.12
C GLY A 241 8.28 -1.65 2.47
N ALA A 242 8.56 -2.87 2.05
CA ALA A 242 7.55 -3.80 1.52
C ALA A 242 6.43 -4.08 2.55
N LEU A 243 6.79 -4.39 3.79
CA LEU A 243 5.82 -4.63 4.86
C LEU A 243 4.92 -3.41 5.09
N LEU A 244 5.50 -2.21 5.20
CA LEU A 244 4.75 -0.97 5.38
C LEU A 244 3.77 -0.72 4.22
N ALA A 245 4.23 -0.92 2.98
CA ALA A 245 3.41 -0.74 1.80
C ALA A 245 2.26 -1.76 1.71
N GLY A 246 2.50 -3.03 2.01
CA GLY A 246 1.45 -4.05 2.03
C GLY A 246 0.45 -3.87 3.18
N LEU A 247 0.90 -3.34 4.32
CA LEU A 247 0.01 -2.93 5.41
C LEU A 247 -0.84 -1.73 5.02
N ALA A 248 -0.26 -0.74 4.32
CA ALA A 248 -1.03 0.36 3.76
C ALA A 248 -2.11 -0.13 2.80
N SER A 249 -1.84 -1.21 2.05
CA SER A 249 -2.81 -1.82 1.14
C SER A 249 -3.82 -2.79 1.79
N ARG A 250 -3.74 -3.01 3.11
CA ARG A 250 -4.44 -4.10 3.82
C ARG A 250 -5.95 -4.11 3.66
N ARG A 251 -6.60 -2.95 3.60
CA ARG A 251 -8.05 -2.86 3.42
C ARG A 251 -8.54 -3.38 2.07
N TRP A 252 -7.69 -3.39 1.04
CA TRP A 252 -8.10 -3.77 -0.32
C TRP A 252 -7.96 -5.27 -0.62
N TRP A 253 -7.26 -6.02 0.24
CA TRP A 253 -7.09 -7.48 0.10
C TRP A 253 -7.66 -8.30 1.26
N ARG A 254 -8.16 -7.66 2.33
CA ARG A 254 -8.90 -8.37 3.39
C ARG A 254 -10.36 -8.69 3.04
N SER A 255 -10.97 -7.91 2.16
CA SER A 255 -12.39 -8.03 1.80
C SER A 255 -12.60 -8.79 0.48
N GLY A 256 -11.58 -9.52 0.03
CA GLY A 256 -11.54 -10.22 -1.26
C GLY A 256 -11.71 -11.71 -1.11
#